data_AF-A0A968D3F8-F1
#
_entry.id   AF-A0A968D3F8-F1
#
_cell.length_a   1.000
_cell.length_b   1.000
_cell.length_c   1.000
_cell.angle_alpha   90.00
_cell.angle_beta   90.00
_cell.angle_gamma   90.00
#
_symmetry.space_group_name_H-M   'P 1'
#
loop_
_entity.id
_entity.type
_entity.pdbx_description
1 polymer ?
#
loop_
_entity_poly.entity_id
_entity_poly.type
_entity_poly.pdbx_seq_one_letter_code
_entity_poly.pdbx_strand_id
1 'polypeptide(L)' 'LVQKIEYIHFNPVKRGLVDFPEHWRYSSARNFVCEDHSVIQIDPLPL' A
#
# COMPACT_ATOMS: atom_id res chain seq x y z
N LEU A 1 14.28 -3.82 2.11
CA LEU A 1 13.28 -2.98 1.41
C LEU A 1 11.86 -3.28 1.92
N VAL A 2 11.46 -4.56 1.93
CA VAL A 2 10.14 -5.04 2.38
C VAL A 2 9.70 -4.45 3.73
N GLN A 3 10.52 -4.55 4.77
CA GLN A 3 10.18 -4.01 6.10
C GLN A 3 9.77 -2.52 6.07
N LYS A 4 10.42 -1.69 5.25
CA LYS A 4 10.08 -0.27 5.12
C LYS A 4 8.76 -0.07 4.37
N ILE A 5 8.52 -0.88 3.34
CA ILE A 5 7.26 -0.87 2.58
C ILE A 5 6.10 -1.27 3.50
N GLU A 6 6.25 -2.35 4.25
CA GLU A 6 5.26 -2.79 5.25
C GLU A 6 4.99 -1.68 6.27
N TYR A 7 6.03 -1.04 6.81
CA TYR A 7 5.83 0.09 7.72
C TYR A 7 4.98 1.20 7.10
N ILE A 8 5.27 1.59 5.85
CA ILE A 8 4.53 2.64 5.13
C ILE A 8 3.07 2.21 4.90
N HIS A 9 2.82 0.98 4.47
CA HIS A 9 1.47 0.46 4.21
C HIS A 9 0.61 0.40 5.48
N PHE A 10 1.21 0.06 6.62
CA PHE A 10 0.48 -0.03 7.89
C PHE A 10 0.35 1.29 8.66
N ASN A 11 0.99 2.38 8.24
CA ASN A 11 0.87 3.67 8.91
C ASN A 11 -0.58 4.19 9.03
N PRO A 12 -1.41 4.15 7.97
CA PRO A 12 -2.82 4.54 8.07
C PRO A 12 -3.61 3.71 9.09
N VAL A 13 -3.31 2.41 9.19
CA VAL A 13 -3.93 1.50 10.17
C VAL A 13 -3.49 1.83 11.59
N LYS A 14 -2.18 1.98 11.84
CA LYS A 14 -1.64 2.37 13.15
C LYS A 14 -2.16 3.73 13.62
N ARG A 15 -2.50 4.61 12.69
CA ARG A 15 -3.09 5.92 12.98
C ARG A 15 -4.61 5.88 13.17
N GLY A 16 -5.26 4.74 12.93
CA GLY A 16 -6.70 4.56 13.08
C GLY A 16 -7.54 5.20 11.98
N LEU A 17 -6.95 5.44 10.80
CA LEU A 17 -7.65 6.07 9.67
C LEU A 17 -8.43 5.08 8.81
N VAL A 18 -7.98 3.83 8.78
CA VAL A 18 -8.59 2.71 8.05
C VAL A 18 -8.35 1.40 8.80
N ASP A 19 -9.21 0.41 8.58
CA ASP A 19 -9.09 -0.91 9.19
C ASP A 19 -7.99 -1.77 8.54
N PHE A 20 -7.76 -1.60 7.23
CA PHE A 20 -6.80 -2.38 6.45
C PHE A 20 -5.93 -1.49 5.55
N PRO A 21 -4.65 -1.86 5.29
CA PRO A 21 -3.75 -1.06 4.46
C PRO A 21 -4.28 -0.70 3.06
N GLU A 22 -4.91 -1.66 2.38
CA GLU A 22 -5.46 -1.53 1.03
C GLU A 22 -6.68 -0.61 0.92
N HIS A 23 -7.31 -0.28 2.05
CA HIS A 23 -8.39 0.71 2.10
C HIS A 23 -7.85 2.15 1.98
N TRP A 24 -6.55 2.36 2.22
CA TRP A 24 -5.96 3.68 2.10
C TRP A 24 -5.71 4.05 0.64
N ARG A 25 -6.60 4.90 0.08
CA ARG A 25 -6.59 5.31 -1.34
C ARG A 25 -5.26 5.90 -1.83
N TYR A 26 -4.47 6.50 -0.93
CA TYR A 26 -3.21 7.19 -1.27
C TYR A 26 -1.97 6.36 -0.96
N SER A 27 -2.06 5.04 -1.06
CA SER A 27 -0.96 4.10 -0.85
C SER A 27 -1.01 2.99 -1.90
N SER A 28 0.17 2.46 -2.23
CA SER A 28 0.32 1.32 -3.13
C SER A 28 -0.09 -0.02 -2.50
N ALA A 29 -0.47 -0.06 -1.22
CA ALA A 29 -0.84 -1.30 -0.51
C ALA A 29 -1.87 -2.14 -1.29
N ARG A 30 -2.87 -1.47 -1.88
CA ARG A 30 -3.91 -2.12 -2.69
C ARG A 30 -3.38 -2.79 -3.96
N ASN A 31 -2.36 -2.21 -4.60
CA ASN A 31 -1.73 -2.84 -5.76
C ASN A 31 -1.11 -4.20 -5.39
N PHE A 32 -0.49 -4.30 -4.21
CA PHE A 32 0.15 -5.55 -3.76
C PHE A 32 -0.83 -6.58 -3.23
N VAL A 33 -1.86 -6.15 -2.49
CA VAL A 33 -2.81 -7.06 -1.83
C VAL A 33 -3.93 -7.50 -2.75
N CYS A 34 -4.43 -6.60 -3.60
CA CYS A 34 -5.60 -6.84 -4.44
C CYS A 34 -5.26 -6.99 -5.93
N GLU A 35 -3.99 -6.86 -6.32
CA GLU A 35 -3.56 -6.78 -7.73
C GLU A 35 -4.32 -5.70 -8.53
N ASP A 36 -4.77 -4.66 -7.84
CA ASP A 36 -5.61 -3.61 -8.40
C ASP A 36 -4.78 -2.35 -8.68
N HIS A 37 -4.61 -2.06 -9.97
CA HIS A 37 -3.87 -0.91 -10.48
C HIS A 37 -4.76 0.22 -11.00
N SER A 38 -6.07 0.20 -10.69
CA SER A 38 -7.03 1.19 -11.20
C SER A 38 -6.92 2.56 -10.55
N VAL A 39 -6.36 2.66 -9.34
CA VAL A 39 -6.31 3.89 -8.54
C VAL A 39 -4.96 4.60 -8.66
N ILE A 40 -3.87 3.85 -8.56
CA ILE A 40 -2.49 4.36 -8.60
C ILE A 40 -1.66 3.47 -9.53
N GLN A 41 -0.91 4.12 -10.41
CA GLN A 41 0.12 3.47 -11.21
C GLN A 41 1.42 3.37 -10.39
N ILE A 42 2.03 2.19 -10.38
CA ILE A 42 3.32 1.95 -9.73
C ILE A 42 4.37 1.60 -10.78
N ASP A 43 5.59 2.08 -10.59
CA ASP A 43 6.72 1.65 -11.40
C ASP A 43 7.13 0.22 -10.98
N PRO A 44 7.47 -0.65 -11.94
CA PRO A 44 8.00 -1.97 -11.62
C PRO A 44 9.36 -1.82 -10.94
N LEU A 45 9.62 -2.68 -9.95
CA LEU A 45 10.96 -2.75 -9.38
C LEU A 45 11.93 -3.22 -10.48
N PRO A 46 13.08 -2.56 -10.67
CA PRO A 46 14.10 -3.05 -11.57
C PRO A 46 14.56 -4.43 -11.08
N LEU A 47 14.70 -5.36 -12.02
CA LEU A 47 15.27 -6.69 -11.78
C LEU A 47 16.74 -6.59 -11.36
#